data_AF-F6IMN7-F1
#
_entry.id   AF-F6IMN7-F1
#
_cell.length_a   1.000
_cell.length_b   1.000
_cell.length_c   1.000
_cell.angle_alpha   90.00
_cell.angle_beta   90.00
_cell.angle_gamma   90.00
#
_symmetry.space_group_name_H-M   'P 1'
#
loop_
_entity.id
_entity.type
_entity.pdbx_description
1 polymer ?
#
loop_
_entity_poly.entity_id
_entity_poly.type
_entity_poly.pdbx_seq_one_letter_code
_entity_poly.pdbx_strand_id
1 'polypeptide(L)'
;MHHEPKFLAMAEVLNELGSEVEALGEVFCRDAGFADRHMRELQAIDLIAQKQRVLAAILAAGFSEQEMRRISLDALRSRFCGFLEDETGAGDAAADTGNTGEASLWD
;
A
#
# COMPACT_ATOMS: atom_id res chain seq x y z
N MET A 1 -11.77 -14.66 8.19
CA MET A 1 -10.54 -13.90 7.95
C MET A 1 -9.82 -13.77 9.27
N HIS A 2 -8.62 -14.32 9.41
CA HIS A 2 -7.80 -14.10 10.60
C HIS A 2 -6.99 -12.82 10.37
N HIS A 3 -7.44 -11.72 10.98
CA HIS A 3 -6.64 -10.49 11.01
C HIS A 3 -5.47 -10.74 11.95
N GLU A 4 -4.26 -10.78 11.41
CA GLU A 4 -3.08 -10.98 12.23
C GLU A 4 -2.95 -9.78 13.19
N PRO A 5 -2.82 -9.99 14.53
CA PRO A 5 -2.80 -8.91 15.51
C PRO A 5 -1.79 -7.79 15.19
N LYS A 6 -0.69 -8.15 14.50
CA LYS A 6 0.31 -7.19 14.03
C LYS A 6 -0.25 -6.18 13.02
N PHE A 7 -1.17 -6.57 12.13
CA PHE A 7 -1.76 -5.66 11.15
C PHE A 7 -2.71 -4.66 11.79
N LEU A 8 -3.43 -5.06 12.83
CA LEU A 8 -4.27 -4.14 13.61
C LEU A 8 -3.40 -3.10 14.34
N ALA A 9 -2.33 -3.53 15.01
CA ALA A 9 -1.40 -2.61 15.67
C ALA A 9 -0.75 -1.63 14.68
N MET A 10 -0.35 -2.10 13.49
CA MET A 10 0.19 -1.21 12.44
C MET A 10 -0.87 -0.22 11.91
N ALA A 11 -2.13 -0.66 11.78
CA ALA A 11 -3.23 0.21 11.38
C ALA A 11 -3.51 1.30 12.41
N GLU A 12 -3.47 0.97 13.70
CA GLU A 12 -3.61 1.93 14.80
C GLU A 12 -2.52 3.00 14.74
N VAL A 13 -1.25 2.60 14.65
CA VAL A 13 -0.11 3.53 14.53
C VAL A 13 -0.24 4.44 13.30
N LEU A 14 -0.67 3.90 12.16
CA LEU A 14 -0.88 4.72 10.95
C LEU A 14 -2.01 5.74 11.11
N ASN A 15 -3.08 5.39 11.82
CA ASN A 15 -4.17 6.32 12.12
C ASN A 15 -3.73 7.41 13.12
N GLU A 16 -2.94 7.05 14.13
CA GLU A 16 -2.36 8.01 15.08
C GLU A 16 -1.47 9.01 14.34
N LEU A 17 -0.52 8.53 13.54
CA LEU A 17 0.36 9.40 12.75
C LEU A 17 -0.42 10.27 11.75
N GLY A 18 -1.44 9.72 11.08
CA GLY A 18 -2.30 10.50 10.19
C GLY A 18 -3.02 11.63 10.91
N SER A 19 -3.49 11.38 12.13
CA SER A 19 -4.17 12.38 12.97
C SER A 19 -3.20 13.47 13.44
N GLU A 20 -1.97 13.10 13.81
CA GLU A 20 -0.93 14.07 14.18
C GLU A 20 -0.53 14.97 13.00
N VAL A 21 -0.42 14.41 11.79
CA VAL A 21 -0.13 15.15 10.56
C VAL A 21 -1.26 16.13 10.22
N GLU A 22 -2.52 15.72 10.36
CA GLU A 22 -3.68 16.61 10.17
C GLU A 22 -3.71 17.74 11.20
N ALA A 23 -3.46 17.44 12.47
CA ALA A 23 -3.39 18.44 13.53
C ALA A 23 -2.27 19.47 13.26
N LEU A 24 -1.13 19.03 12.75
CA LEU A 24 -0.04 19.92 12.34
C LEU A 24 -0.45 20.81 11.15
N GLY A 25 -1.11 20.24 10.14
CA GLY A 25 -1.66 20.99 9.00
C GLY A 25 -2.67 22.05 9.45
N GLU A 26 -3.56 21.71 10.39
CA GLU A 26 -4.54 22.64 10.94
C GLU A 26 -3.86 23.83 11.64
N VAL A 27 -2.80 23.58 12.41
CA VAL A 27 -2.02 24.65 13.06
C VAL A 27 -1.45 25.62 12.03
N PHE A 28 -0.91 25.13 10.91
CA PHE A 28 -0.39 25.99 9.85
C PHE A 28 -1.47 26.74 9.09
N CYS A 29 -2.65 26.14 8.89
CA CYS A 29 -3.78 26.78 8.24
C CYS A 29 -4.39 27.94 9.05
N ARG A 30 -4.11 28.03 10.36
CA ARG A 30 -4.59 29.15 11.21
C ARG A 30 -3.92 30.49 10.88
N ASP A 31 -2.71 30.48 10.31
CA ASP A 31 -2.09 31.67 9.73
C ASP A 31 -2.44 31.75 8.24
N ALA A 32 -3.40 32.62 7.91
CA ALA A 32 -3.85 32.81 6.52
C ALA A 32 -2.72 33.25 5.57
N GLY A 33 -1.75 34.02 6.05
CA GLY A 33 -0.62 34.46 5.24
C GLY A 33 0.36 33.33 4.97
N PHE A 34 0.57 32.44 5.93
CA PHE A 34 1.34 31.21 5.73
C PHE A 34 0.63 30.27 4.77
N ALA A 35 -0.67 30.04 4.97
CA ALA A 35 -1.46 29.13 4.16
C ALA A 35 -1.49 29.54 2.68
N ASP A 36 -1.65 30.84 2.40
CA ASP A 36 -1.64 31.37 1.03
C ASP A 36 -0.28 31.13 0.33
N ARG A 37 0.83 31.29 1.06
CA ARG A 37 2.18 31.08 0.52
C ARG A 37 2.57 29.60 0.35
N HIS A 38 1.97 28.71 1.14
CA HIS A 38 2.36 27.29 1.24
C HIS A 38 1.21 26.33 0.94
N MET A 39 0.23 26.76 0.14
CA MET A 39 -0.97 25.98 -0.15
C MET A 39 -0.65 24.60 -0.74
N ARG A 40 0.37 24.52 -1.61
CA ARG A 40 0.77 23.24 -2.22
C ARG A 40 1.33 22.28 -1.19
N GLU A 41 2.18 22.77 -0.29
CA GLU A 41 2.78 21.98 0.78
C GLU A 41 1.71 21.52 1.77
N LEU A 42 0.75 22.38 2.11
CA LEU A 42 -0.39 22.02 2.97
C LEU A 42 -1.29 20.96 2.34
N GLN A 43 -1.55 21.04 1.04
CA GLN A 43 -2.25 19.99 0.30
C GLN A 43 -1.46 18.68 0.30
N ALA A 44 -0.12 18.74 0.22
CA ALA A 44 0.71 17.54 0.30
C ALA A 44 0.66 16.90 1.70
N ILE A 45 0.63 17.70 2.76
CA ILE A 45 0.45 17.25 4.16
C ILE A 45 -0.89 16.52 4.33
N ASP A 46 -1.99 17.14 3.87
CA ASP A 46 -3.33 16.52 3.89
C ASP A 46 -3.36 15.20 3.11
N LEU A 47 -2.73 15.16 1.92
CA LEU A 47 -2.65 13.95 1.12
C LEU A 47 -1.83 12.83 1.81
N ILE A 48 -0.81 13.16 2.59
CA ILE A 48 -0.05 12.17 3.37
C ILE A 48 -0.94 11.55 4.44
N ALA A 49 -1.67 12.36 5.20
CA ALA A 49 -2.58 11.85 6.23
C ALA A 49 -3.69 10.98 5.63
N GLN A 50 -4.27 11.40 4.51
CA GLN A 50 -5.27 10.59 3.79
C GLN A 50 -4.70 9.23 3.37
N LYS A 51 -3.46 9.19 2.84
CA LYS A 51 -2.80 7.93 2.48
C LYS A 51 -2.56 7.03 3.68
N GLN A 52 -2.20 7.59 4.83
CA GLN A 52 -2.02 6.83 6.07
C GLN A 52 -3.34 6.22 6.56
N ARG A 53 -4.44 6.98 6.54
CA ARG A 53 -5.78 6.47 6.90
C ARG A 53 -6.23 5.35 5.96
N VAL A 54 -5.97 5.49 4.67
CA VAL A 54 -6.24 4.44 3.68
C VAL A 54 -5.42 3.17 3.96
N LEU A 55 -4.11 3.32 4.20
CA LEU A 55 -3.23 2.19 4.52
C LEU A 55 -3.68 1.46 5.79
N ALA A 56 -4.05 2.22 6.82
CA ALA A 56 -4.59 1.68 8.05
C ALA A 56 -5.86 0.85 7.79
N ALA A 57 -6.78 1.35 6.98
CA ALA A 57 -7.99 0.62 6.61
C ALA A 57 -7.68 -0.69 5.85
N ILE A 58 -6.71 -0.69 4.93
CA ILE A 58 -6.27 -1.90 4.20
C ILE A 58 -5.68 -2.94 5.17
N LEU A 59 -4.81 -2.51 6.08
CA LEU A 59 -4.19 -3.37 7.09
C LEU A 59 -5.23 -3.95 8.06
N ALA A 60 -6.15 -3.11 8.54
CA ALA A 60 -7.24 -3.53 9.40
C ALA A 60 -8.16 -4.55 8.70
N ALA A 61 -8.39 -4.39 7.40
CA ALA A 61 -9.11 -5.34 6.57
C ALA A 61 -8.35 -6.64 6.26
N GLY A 62 -7.09 -6.77 6.70
CA GLY A 62 -6.27 -7.96 6.47
C GLY A 62 -5.95 -8.18 4.99
N PHE A 63 -5.71 -7.12 4.22
CA PHE A 63 -5.39 -7.18 2.78
C PHE A 63 -6.45 -7.88 1.92
N SER A 64 -7.71 -7.86 2.33
CA SER A 64 -8.81 -8.35 1.49
C SER A 64 -8.88 -7.55 0.19
N GLU A 65 -8.75 -8.23 -0.96
CA GLU A 65 -8.82 -7.62 -2.29
C GLU A 65 -10.13 -6.85 -2.50
N GLN A 66 -11.23 -7.37 -1.95
CA GLN A 66 -12.54 -6.72 -1.98
C GLN A 66 -12.53 -5.37 -1.24
N GLU A 67 -11.86 -5.29 -0.09
CA GLU A 67 -11.76 -4.05 0.70
C GLU A 67 -10.75 -3.08 0.06
N MET A 68 -9.66 -3.58 -0.51
CA MET A 68 -8.72 -2.76 -1.30
C MET A 68 -9.40 -2.10 -2.51
N ARG A 69 -10.37 -2.77 -3.15
CA ARG A 69 -11.16 -2.17 -4.24
C ARG A 69 -12.12 -1.07 -3.77
N ARG A 70 -12.58 -1.11 -2.52
CA ARG A 70 -13.42 -0.06 -1.93
C ARG A 70 -12.62 1.20 -1.57
N ILE A 71 -11.35 1.03 -1.24
CA ILE A 71 -10.49 2.13 -0.82
C ILE A 71 -9.82 2.75 -2.05
N SER A 72 -10.45 3.79 -2.61
CA SER A 72 -10.02 4.42 -3.86
C SER A 72 -8.76 5.27 -3.69
N LEU A 73 -7.59 4.66 -3.86
CA LEU A 73 -6.36 5.31 -4.26
C LEU A 73 -5.73 4.46 -5.37
N ASP A 74 -6.06 4.72 -6.63
CA ASP A 74 -5.61 3.92 -7.78
C ASP A 74 -4.09 3.71 -7.81
N ALA A 75 -3.32 4.72 -7.40
CA ALA A 75 -1.86 4.66 -7.31
C ALA A 75 -1.36 3.74 -6.17
N LEU A 76 -2.09 3.66 -5.07
CA LEU A 76 -1.76 2.79 -3.94
C LEU A 76 -2.19 1.35 -4.25
N ARG A 77 -3.38 1.17 -4.83
CA ARG A 77 -3.87 -0.11 -5.36
C ARG A 77 -2.87 -0.70 -6.35
N SER A 78 -2.40 0.08 -7.33
CA SER A 78 -1.43 -0.40 -8.32
C SER A 78 -0.12 -0.89 -7.70
N ARG A 79 0.34 -0.28 -6.60
CA ARG A 79 1.55 -0.72 -5.89
C ARG A 79 1.29 -1.99 -5.08
N PHE A 80 0.16 -2.09 -4.37
CA PHE A 80 -0.17 -3.28 -3.57
C PHE A 80 -0.56 -4.50 -4.40
N CYS A 81 -1.32 -4.35 -5.48
CA CYS A 81 -1.62 -5.46 -6.40
C CYS A 81 -0.33 -6.01 -7.02
N GLY A 82 0.63 -5.15 -7.37
CA GLY A 82 1.95 -5.59 -7.82
C GLY A 82 2.69 -6.45 -6.78
N PHE A 83 2.57 -6.15 -5.48
CA PHE A 83 3.16 -6.98 -4.41
C PHE A 83 2.43 -8.31 -4.17
N LEU A 84 1.13 -8.39 -4.47
CA LEU A 84 0.34 -9.62 -4.28
C LEU A 84 0.47 -10.61 -5.44
N GLU A 85 0.72 -10.11 -6.65
CA GLU A 85 0.95 -10.94 -7.83
C GLU A 85 2.30 -11.70 -7.75
N ASP A 86 3.31 -11.12 -7.09
CA ASP A 86 4.64 -11.73 -6.91
C ASP A 86 4.62 -12.99 -6.00
N GLU A 87 3.70 -13.09 -5.03
CA GLU A 87 3.60 -14.25 -4.11
C GLU A 87 2.86 -15.46 -4.75
N THR A 88 2.17 -15.27 -5.87
CA THR A 88 1.45 -16.35 -6.60
C THR A 88 2.16 -16.86 -7.85
N GLY A 89 3.38 -16.38 -8.13
CA GLY A 89 4.13 -16.66 -9.37
C GLY A 89 5.09 -17.86 -9.36
N ALA A 90 5.12 -18.70 -8.32
CA ALA A 90 6.02 -19.85 -8.24
C ALA A 90 5.26 -21.19 -8.14
N GLY A 91 4.48 -21.53 -9.16
CA GLY A 91 3.82 -22.83 -9.19
C GLY A 91 2.87 -23.05 -10.36
N ASP A 92 3.40 -23.05 -11.59
CA ASP A 92 3.05 -23.98 -12.68
C ASP A 92 3.32 -23.35 -14.04
N ALA A 93 4.31 -23.91 -14.76
CA ALA A 93 4.24 -24.23 -16.18
C ALA A 93 5.62 -24.67 -16.70
N ALA A 94 5.89 -25.98 -16.68
CA ALA A 94 6.59 -26.69 -17.76
C ALA A 94 6.68 -28.20 -17.44
N ALA A 95 5.54 -28.87 -17.43
CA ALA A 95 5.50 -30.27 -17.82
C ALA A 95 5.20 -30.30 -19.33
N ASP A 96 6.24 -30.18 -20.16
CA ASP A 96 6.16 -30.66 -21.53
C ASP A 96 7.08 -31.85 -21.70
N THR A 97 6.48 -32.93 -22.18
CA THR A 97 7.00 -34.28 -22.19
C THR A 97 7.27 -34.59 -23.65
N GLY A 98 8.54 -34.63 -24.08
CA GLY A 98 8.83 -34.65 -25.52
C GLY A 98 10.26 -34.99 -25.96
N ASN A 99 10.75 -36.16 -25.55
CA ASN A 99 11.53 -37.12 -26.36
C ASN A 99 12.86 -36.73 -27.08
N THR A 100 13.95 -37.31 -26.54
CA THR A 100 15.16 -37.92 -27.18
C THR A 100 16.03 -37.19 -28.23
N GLY A 101 17.33 -37.11 -27.94
CA GLY A 101 18.39 -36.92 -28.95
C GLY A 101 19.78 -36.63 -28.37
N GLU A 102 20.51 -37.69 -28.01
CA GLU A 102 21.97 -37.88 -28.05
C GLU A 102 23.00 -36.80 -27.58
N ALA A 103 23.79 -37.22 -26.58
CA ALA A 103 25.27 -37.17 -26.49
C ALA A 103 26.02 -35.83 -26.34
N SER A 104 26.50 -35.63 -25.11
CA SER A 104 27.93 -35.44 -24.71
C SER A 104 28.71 -34.21 -25.19
N LEU A 105 29.17 -33.41 -24.22
CA LEU A 105 30.34 -32.52 -24.12
C LEU A 105 29.88 -31.46 -23.09
N TRP A 106 30.44 -31.34 -21.89
CA TRP A 106 31.75 -30.78 -21.56
C TRP A 106 32.14 -31.15 -20.12
N ASP A 107 33.45 -31.13 -19.88
CA ASP A 107 34.20 -31.35 -18.63
C ASP A 107 33.62 -30.76 -17.33
#